data_AF-A0A7C4I8L9-F1
#
_entry.id   AF-A0A7C4I8L9-F1
#
_cell.length_a   1.000
_cell.length_b   1.000
_cell.length_c   1.000
_cell.angle_alpha   90.00
_cell.angle_beta   90.00
_cell.angle_gamma   90.00
#
_symmetry.space_group_name_H-M   'P 1'
#
loop_
_entity.id
_entity.type
_entity.pdbx_description
1 polymer ?
#
loop_
_entity_poly.entity_id
_entity_poly.type
_entity_poly.pdbx_seq_one_letter_code
_entity_poly.pdbx_strand_id
1 'polypeptide(L)'
;MFIDAEGKVLGRLCSYIAKNALLGNEVIVCNIEKCVISGDRRHVIETYLQRRRRGKSPRWGPKYPKRPDLVFRRALRGMLPYKKEKGKKALRRIKVFIGVPEEFKDANFIKLEEFDKSKFKIPKFVTLEEVCRELGWKG
;
A
#
# COMPACT_ATOMS: atom_id res chain seq x y z
N MET A 1 8.63 -5.03 13.31
CA MET A 1 8.77 -5.94 12.15
C MET A 1 9.04 -5.12 10.91
N PHE A 2 10.12 -5.40 10.18
CA PHE A 2 10.50 -4.69 8.96
C PHE A 2 10.14 -5.54 7.73
N ILE A 3 9.42 -4.95 6.79
CA ILE A 3 8.97 -5.62 5.57
C ILE A 3 9.35 -4.79 4.35
N ASP A 4 9.97 -5.45 3.39
CA ASP A 4 10.19 -4.90 2.05
C ASP A 4 8.96 -5.18 1.16
N ALA A 5 8.38 -4.12 0.59
CA ALA A 5 7.23 -4.21 -0.29
C ALA A 5 7.60 -4.40 -1.78
N GLU A 6 8.88 -4.36 -2.13
CA GLU A 6 9.36 -4.53 -3.49
C GLU A 6 8.93 -5.87 -4.08
N GLY A 7 8.29 -5.83 -5.25
CA GLY A 7 7.84 -7.04 -5.97
C GLY A 7 6.65 -7.77 -5.34
N LYS A 8 6.13 -7.31 -4.19
CA LYS A 8 5.02 -7.95 -3.47
C LYS A 8 3.67 -7.46 -3.97
N VAL A 9 2.69 -8.37 -3.98
CA VAL A 9 1.32 -8.03 -4.38
C VAL A 9 0.64 -7.19 -3.28
N LEU A 10 0.26 -5.95 -3.61
CA LEU A 10 -0.26 -4.95 -2.68
C LEU A 10 -1.40 -5.48 -1.80
N GLY A 11 -2.38 -6.15 -2.41
CA GLY A 11 -3.55 -6.65 -1.66
C GLY A 11 -3.18 -7.72 -0.64
N ARG A 12 -2.31 -8.67 -1.01
CA ARG A 12 -1.90 -9.76 -0.12
C ARG A 12 -1.01 -9.25 1.01
N LEU A 13 -0.06 -8.39 0.66
CA LEU A 13 0.81 -7.72 1.62
C LEU A 13 -0.01 -6.94 2.66
N CYS A 14 -0.98 -6.14 2.22
CA CYS A 14 -1.86 -5.39 3.12
C CYS A 14 -2.62 -6.32 4.09
N SER A 15 -3.12 -7.46 3.62
CA SER A 15 -3.90 -8.39 4.44
C SER A 15 -3.04 -8.99 5.56
N TYR A 16 -1.83 -9.42 5.21
CA TYR A 16 -0.85 -9.94 6.17
C TYR A 16 -0.46 -8.89 7.22
N ILE A 17 -0.18 -7.65 6.79
CA ILE A 17 0.17 -6.56 7.69
C ILE A 17 -1.00 -6.21 8.61
N ALA A 18 -2.21 -6.11 8.08
CA ALA A 18 -3.40 -5.77 8.86
C ALA A 18 -3.66 -6.79 9.98
N LYS A 19 -3.50 -8.09 9.70
CA LYS A 19 -3.63 -9.15 10.70
C LYS A 19 -2.58 -9.00 11.82
N ASN A 20 -1.32 -8.79 11.45
CA ASN A 20 -0.23 -8.59 12.42
C ASN A 20 -0.44 -7.34 13.30
N ALA A 21 -0.88 -6.23 12.70
CA ALA A 21 -1.16 -5.01 13.43
C ALA A 21 -2.33 -5.16 14.42
N LEU A 22 -3.33 -5.99 14.10
CA LEU A 22 -4.43 -6.34 14.99
C LEU A 22 -3.99 -7.23 16.17
N LEU A 23 -2.99 -8.09 15.95
CA LEU A 23 -2.40 -8.93 17.00
C LEU A 23 -1.54 -8.13 17.99
N GLY A 24 -1.13 -6.92 17.64
CA GLY A 24 -0.35 -6.05 18.54
C GLY A 24 1.01 -5.63 17.98
N ASN A 25 1.44 -6.22 16.87
CA ASN A 25 2.79 -6.05 16.35
C ASN A 25 2.96 -4.69 15.66
N GLU A 26 4.10 -4.04 15.90
CA GLU A 26 4.52 -2.87 15.13
C GLU A 26 5.13 -3.31 13.80
N VAL A 27 4.63 -2.73 12.71
CA VAL A 27 5.03 -3.10 11.34
C VAL A 27 5.51 -1.87 10.60
N ILE A 28 6.76 -1.93 10.14
CA ILE A 28 7.41 -0.92 9.31
C ILE A 28 7.54 -1.50 7.91
N VAL A 29 7.02 -0.80 6.92
CA VAL A 29 7.04 -1.20 5.51
C VAL A 29 7.81 -0.18 4.71
N CYS A 30 8.79 -0.64 3.93
CA CYS A 30 9.63 0.19 3.05
C CYS A 30 9.42 -0.16 1.57
N ASN A 31 9.97 0.66 0.66
CA ASN A 31 9.88 0.51 -0.79
C ASN A 31 8.45 0.39 -1.32
N ILE A 32 7.52 1.16 -0.74
CA ILE A 32 6.10 1.02 -1.05
C ILE A 32 5.75 1.37 -2.51
N GLU A 33 6.53 2.25 -3.13
CA GLU A 33 6.43 2.63 -4.52
C GLU A 33 6.62 1.45 -5.48
N LYS A 34 7.43 0.46 -5.08
CA LYS A 34 7.73 -0.74 -5.88
C LYS A 34 6.73 -1.89 -5.66
N CYS A 35 5.69 -1.65 -4.87
CA CYS A 35 4.65 -2.63 -4.62
C CYS A 35 3.83 -2.88 -5.89
N VAL A 36 3.38 -4.12 -6.10
CA VAL A 36 2.81 -4.58 -7.36
C VAL A 36 1.31 -4.75 -7.27
N ILE A 37 0.59 -4.28 -8.28
CA ILE A 37 -0.86 -4.50 -8.45
C ILE A 37 -1.05 -5.38 -9.68
N SER A 38 -1.70 -6.53 -9.50
CA SER A 38 -2.06 -7.43 -10.59
C SER A 38 -3.16 -6.84 -11.46
N GLY A 39 -3.00 -6.91 -12.78
CA GLY A 39 -4.01 -6.49 -13.74
C GLY A 39 -3.42 -5.75 -14.94
N ASP A 40 -4.26 -5.53 -15.94
CA ASP A 40 -3.89 -4.71 -17.09
C ASP A 40 -3.69 -3.24 -16.69
N ARG A 41 -2.63 -2.63 -17.25
CA ARG A 41 -2.25 -1.25 -16.94
C ARG A 41 -3.40 -0.27 -17.06
N ARG A 42 -4.16 -0.34 -18.16
CA ARG A 42 -5.25 0.59 -18.43
C ARG A 42 -6.37 0.47 -17.39
N HIS A 43 -6.81 -0.76 -17.12
CA HIS A 43 -7.89 -1.01 -16.17
C HIS A 43 -7.51 -0.64 -14.73
N VAL A 44 -6.27 -0.94 -14.33
CA VAL A 44 -5.78 -0.59 -13.00
C VAL A 44 -5.80 0.94 -12.86
N ILE A 45 -5.14 1.67 -13.75
CA ILE A 45 -5.06 3.14 -13.68
C ILE A 45 -6.47 3.77 -13.71
N GLU A 46 -7.33 3.32 -14.62
CA GLU A 46 -8.70 3.82 -14.73
C GLU A 46 -9.49 3.63 -13.43
N THR A 47 -9.35 2.47 -12.77
CA THR A 47 -9.98 2.21 -11.48
C THR A 47 -9.55 3.23 -10.42
N TYR A 48 -8.26 3.56 -10.34
CA TYR A 48 -7.74 4.54 -9.39
C TYR A 48 -8.18 5.97 -9.74
N LEU A 49 -8.22 6.32 -11.03
CA LEU A 49 -8.73 7.61 -11.52
C LEU A 49 -10.22 7.78 -11.20
N GLN A 50 -11.04 6.77 -11.46
CA GLN A 50 -12.47 6.79 -11.14
C GLN A 50 -12.71 7.00 -9.63
N ARG A 51 -11.97 6.29 -8.77
CA ARG A 51 -12.04 6.45 -7.31
C ARG A 51 -11.73 7.88 -6.87
N ARG A 52 -10.83 8.56 -7.58
CA ARG A 52 -10.47 9.96 -7.31
C ARG A 52 -11.51 10.95 -7.86
N ARG A 53 -11.96 10.76 -9.10
CA ARG A 53 -12.97 11.60 -9.77
C ARG A 53 -14.34 11.56 -9.08
N ARG A 54 -14.63 10.50 -8.32
CA ARG A 54 -15.87 10.36 -7.54
C ARG A 54 -16.08 11.47 -6.51
N GLY A 55 -15.04 12.21 -6.10
CA GLY A 55 -15.20 13.41 -5.28
C GLY A 55 -15.77 14.57 -6.09
N LYS A 56 -17.10 14.77 -6.04
CA LYS A 56 -17.78 15.88 -6.75
C LYS A 56 -17.35 17.28 -6.28
N SER A 57 -16.94 17.45 -5.02
CA SER A 57 -16.50 18.74 -4.47
C SER A 57 -15.13 18.61 -3.79
N PRO A 58 -14.23 19.59 -3.94
CA PRO A 58 -12.98 19.64 -3.17
C PRO A 58 -13.20 19.62 -1.65
N ARG A 59 -14.34 20.17 -1.21
CA ARG A 59 -14.72 20.26 0.21
C ARG A 59 -15.49 19.02 0.68
N TRP A 60 -16.34 18.45 -0.18
CA TRP A 60 -17.23 17.34 0.14
C TRP A 60 -16.99 16.11 -0.74
N GLY A 61 -16.65 14.98 -0.11
CA GLY A 61 -16.55 13.69 -0.77
C GLY A 61 -15.26 12.92 -0.47
N PRO A 62 -15.06 11.76 -1.11
CA PRO A 62 -13.91 10.91 -0.87
C PRO A 62 -12.60 11.57 -1.36
N LYS A 63 -11.76 12.04 -0.43
CA LYS A 63 -10.42 12.55 -0.75
C LYS A 63 -9.49 11.38 -1.05
N TYR A 64 -9.31 11.02 -2.32
CA TYR A 64 -8.39 9.95 -2.72
C TYR A 64 -6.95 10.51 -2.83
N PRO A 65 -5.96 9.93 -2.13
CA PRO A 65 -4.60 10.43 -2.14
C PRO A 65 -3.87 10.15 -3.46
N LYS A 66 -2.82 10.94 -3.73
CA LYS A 66 -1.93 10.74 -4.89
C LYS A 66 -0.61 10.06 -4.53
N ARG A 67 -0.11 10.30 -3.32
CA ARG A 67 1.19 9.77 -2.88
C ARG A 67 1.08 8.27 -2.57
N PRO A 68 2.11 7.46 -2.92
CA PRO A 68 2.05 6.01 -2.78
C PRO A 68 1.91 5.55 -1.32
N ASP A 69 2.59 6.21 -0.37
CA ASP A 69 2.47 5.91 1.06
C ASP A 69 1.01 6.05 1.55
N LEU A 70 0.32 7.10 1.11
CA LEU A 70 -1.06 7.36 1.49
C LEU A 70 -2.05 6.43 0.76
N VAL A 71 -1.78 6.08 -0.50
CA VAL A 71 -2.59 5.09 -1.24
C VAL A 71 -2.50 3.73 -0.55
N PHE A 72 -1.29 3.30 -0.18
CA PHE A 72 -1.08 2.06 0.56
C PHE A 72 -1.73 2.10 1.93
N ARG A 73 -1.57 3.20 2.68
CA ARG A 73 -2.22 3.38 3.99
C ARG A 73 -3.75 3.37 3.88
N ARG A 74 -4.31 3.87 2.78
CA ARG A 74 -5.75 3.78 2.50
C ARG A 74 -6.19 2.34 2.22
N ALA A 75 -5.38 1.55 1.52
CA ALA A 75 -5.65 0.13 1.30
C ALA A 75 -5.65 -0.64 2.63
N LEU A 76 -4.63 -0.45 3.47
CA LEU A 76 -4.57 -1.01 4.83
C LEU A 76 -5.77 -0.61 5.69
N ARG A 77 -6.16 0.67 5.66
CA ARG A 77 -7.34 1.15 6.38
C ARG A 77 -8.61 0.42 5.97
N GLY A 78 -8.73 0.03 4.71
CA GLY A 78 -9.87 -0.75 4.20
C GLY A 78 -9.94 -2.18 4.76
N MET A 79 -8.82 -2.73 5.22
CA MET A 79 -8.72 -4.08 5.80
C MET A 79 -8.83 -4.10 7.33
N LEU A 80 -8.96 -2.92 7.97
CA LEU A 80 -9.05 -2.78 9.41
C LEU A 80 -10.41 -2.20 9.81
N PRO A 81 -10.94 -2.54 11.01
CA PRO A 81 -12.12 -1.88 11.58
C PRO A 81 -11.77 -0.47 12.07
N TYR A 82 -11.33 0.41 11.17
CA TYR A 82 -10.69 1.70 11.46
C TYR A 82 -11.60 2.72 12.17
N LYS A 83 -12.92 2.49 12.16
CA LYS A 83 -13.89 3.31 12.92
C LYS A 83 -13.84 3.01 14.42
N LYS A 84 -13.49 1.77 14.80
CA LYS A 84 -13.36 1.34 16.21
C LYS A 84 -11.96 1.66 16.74
N GLU A 85 -11.84 1.83 18.05
CA GLU A 85 -10.54 2.14 18.69
C GLU A 85 -9.47 1.09 18.42
N LYS A 86 -9.83 -0.20 18.46
CA LYS A 86 -8.91 -1.31 18.14
C LYS A 86 -8.29 -1.16 16.74
N GLY A 87 -9.09 -0.81 15.73
CA GLY A 87 -8.61 -0.59 14.37
C GLY A 87 -7.77 0.68 14.24
N LYS A 88 -8.12 1.75 14.95
CA LYS A 88 -7.31 2.99 15.01
C LYS A 88 -5.93 2.71 15.61
N LYS A 89 -5.86 1.95 16.72
CA LYS A 89 -4.61 1.53 17.35
C LYS A 89 -3.77 0.68 16.40
N ALA A 90 -4.38 -0.30 15.73
CA ALA A 90 -3.70 -1.12 14.72
C ALA A 90 -3.12 -0.27 13.57
N LEU A 91 -3.89 0.68 13.02
CA LEU A 91 -3.42 1.55 11.94
C LEU A 91 -2.29 2.51 12.37
N ARG A 92 -2.20 2.86 13.66
CA ARG A 92 -1.10 3.66 14.21
C ARG A 92 0.21 2.87 14.33
N ARG A 93 0.12 1.56 14.58
CA ARG A 93 1.28 0.64 14.63
C ARG A 93 1.91 0.37 13.26
N ILE A 94 1.24 0.73 12.18
CA ILE A 94 1.77 0.54 10.83
C ILE A 94 2.43 1.83 10.36
N LYS A 95 3.73 1.75 10.10
CA LYS A 95 4.55 2.81 9.50
C LYS A 95 4.89 2.41 8.07
N VAL A 96 4.76 3.35 7.14
CA VAL A 96 4.93 3.11 5.70
C VAL A 96 5.87 4.18 5.16
N PHE A 97 6.88 3.77 4.43
CA PHE A 97 7.92 4.62 3.87
C PHE A 97 8.05 4.40 2.36
N ILE A 98 8.38 5.49 1.65
CA ILE A 98 8.80 5.48 0.25
C ILE A 98 10.32 5.31 0.28
N GLY A 99 10.84 4.32 -0.44
CA GLY A 99 12.23 3.89 -0.29
C GLY A 99 12.56 3.34 1.10
N VAL A 100 13.87 3.26 1.39
CA VAL A 100 14.41 2.86 2.70
C VAL A 100 15.09 4.08 3.34
N PRO A 101 14.56 4.60 4.47
CA PRO A 101 15.24 5.62 5.27
C PRO A 101 16.63 5.15 5.72
N GLU A 102 17.59 6.07 5.85
CA GLU A 102 18.97 5.70 6.22
C GLU A 102 19.05 4.99 7.57
N GLU A 103 18.18 5.36 8.51
CA GLU A 103 18.03 4.75 9.83
C GLU A 103 17.67 3.25 9.79
N PHE A 104 17.17 2.76 8.65
CA PHE A 104 16.70 1.38 8.48
C PHE A 104 17.48 0.60 7.43
N LYS A 105 18.61 1.11 6.93
CA LYS A 105 19.45 0.40 5.94
C LYS A 105 19.99 -0.93 6.47
N ASP A 106 20.35 -0.98 7.75
CA ASP A 106 20.89 -2.18 8.40
C ASP A 106 19.80 -3.07 9.04
N ALA A 107 18.52 -2.73 8.85
CA ALA A 107 17.42 -3.50 9.41
C ALA A 107 17.25 -4.84 8.67
N ASN A 108 17.01 -5.91 9.43
CA ASN A 108 16.69 -7.22 8.87
C ASN A 108 15.27 -7.22 8.28
N PHE A 109 15.16 -7.09 6.96
CA PHE A 109 13.90 -7.18 6.24
C PHE A 109 13.42 -8.63 6.12
N ILE A 110 12.17 -8.87 6.54
CA ILE A 110 11.56 -10.19 6.41
C ILE A 110 11.22 -10.44 4.94
N LYS A 111 11.81 -11.49 4.37
CA LYS A 111 11.50 -11.96 3.02
C LYS A 111 10.17 -12.72 3.02
N LEU A 112 9.10 -12.02 2.66
CA LEU A 112 7.77 -12.62 2.51
C LEU A 112 7.57 -13.22 1.10
N GLU A 113 8.30 -14.29 0.79
CA GLU A 113 8.33 -14.90 -0.55
C GLU A 113 6.97 -15.41 -1.06
N GLU A 114 6.05 -15.67 -0.13
CA GLU A 114 4.68 -16.09 -0.44
C GLU A 114 3.83 -15.01 -1.13
N PHE A 115 4.24 -13.75 -1.04
CA PHE A 115 3.51 -12.63 -1.65
C PHE A 115 4.15 -12.10 -2.93
N ASP A 116 5.22 -12.74 -3.38
CA ASP A 116 5.95 -12.33 -4.58
C ASP A 116 5.15 -12.57 -5.86
N LYS A 117 5.24 -11.59 -6.78
CA LYS A 117 4.61 -11.65 -8.10
C LYS A 117 4.94 -12.94 -8.87
N SER A 118 6.15 -13.46 -8.70
CA SER A 118 6.67 -14.64 -9.41
C SER A 118 5.90 -15.91 -9.08
N LYS A 119 5.44 -16.07 -7.83
CA LYS A 119 4.68 -17.27 -7.41
C LYS A 119 3.29 -17.36 -8.06
N PHE A 120 2.72 -16.22 -8.45
CA PHE A 120 1.37 -16.15 -8.98
C PHE A 120 1.29 -16.08 -10.50
N LYS A 121 2.43 -16.15 -11.19
CA LYS A 121 2.54 -16.05 -12.66
C LYS A 121 1.70 -14.89 -13.21
N ILE A 122 1.78 -13.73 -12.58
CA ILE A 122 0.95 -12.57 -12.94
C ILE A 122 1.45 -12.06 -14.30
N PRO A 123 0.68 -12.21 -15.40
CA PRO A 123 1.17 -11.89 -16.74
C PRO A 123 1.27 -10.39 -16.97
N LYS A 124 0.40 -9.62 -16.30
CA LYS A 124 0.34 -8.16 -16.38
C LYS A 124 0.22 -7.57 -14.99
N PHE A 125 1.10 -6.62 -14.70
CA PHE A 125 1.11 -5.92 -13.43
C PHE A 125 1.50 -4.47 -13.62
N VAL A 126 1.19 -3.66 -12.62
CA VAL A 126 1.54 -2.24 -12.56
C VAL A 126 2.14 -1.96 -11.19
N THR A 127 3.19 -1.14 -11.14
CA THR A 127 3.74 -0.69 -9.87
C THR A 127 2.86 0.39 -9.23
N LEU A 128 2.93 0.51 -7.90
CA LEU A 128 2.21 1.57 -7.18
C LEU A 128 2.73 2.94 -7.59
N GLU A 129 4.02 3.06 -7.87
CA GLU A 129 4.65 4.25 -8.43
C GLU A 129 3.97 4.72 -9.72
N GLU A 130 3.83 3.84 -10.72
CA GLU A 130 3.20 4.18 -11.99
C GLU A 130 1.75 4.65 -11.78
N VAL A 131 0.98 3.95 -10.95
CA VAL A 131 -0.39 4.38 -10.61
C VAL A 131 -0.38 5.77 -9.98
N CYS A 132 0.55 6.05 -9.07
CA CYS A 132 0.62 7.34 -8.38
C CYS A 132 1.08 8.48 -9.31
N ARG A 133 2.01 8.21 -10.23
CA ARG A 133 2.44 9.16 -11.27
C ARG A 133 1.26 9.58 -12.15
N GLU A 134 0.43 8.62 -12.58
CA GLU A 134 -0.80 8.88 -13.36
C GLU A 134 -1.87 9.62 -12.54
N LEU A 135 -1.90 9.42 -11.22
CA LEU A 135 -2.71 10.23 -10.31
C LEU A 135 -2.11 11.63 -10.07
N GLY A 136 -0.95 11.97 -10.64
CA GLY A 136 -0.31 13.28 -10.54
C GLY A 136 0.59 13.46 -9.31
N TRP A 137 1.22 12.39 -8.83
CA TRP A 137 2.37 12.46 -7.92
C TRP A 137 3.66 12.69 -8.73
N LYS A 138 4.53 13.60 -8.27
CA LYS A 138 5.71 14.07 -9.02
C LYS A 138 7.06 13.56 -8.46
N GLY A 139 7.03 12.64 -7.50
CA GLY A 139 8.20 12.33 -6.64
C GLY A 139 8.13 13.16 -5.37
#